data_AF-A0A0M6YIG6-F1
#
_entry.id   AF-A0A0M6YIG6-F1
#
_cell.length_a   1.000
_cell.length_b   1.000
_cell.length_c   1.000
_cell.angle_alpha   90.00
_cell.angle_beta   90.00
_cell.angle_gamma   90.00
#
_symmetry.space_group_name_H-M   'P 1'
#
loop_
_entity.id
_entity.type
_entity.pdbx_description
1 polymer ?
#
loop_
_entity_poly.entity_id
_entity_poly.type
_entity_poly.pdbx_seq_one_letter_code
_entity_poly.pdbx_strand_id
1 'polypeptide(L)'
;MRALIPLLFLAAPVHAADGERVQITGEVIDTWCYFSGVMGGPDAVVGSAHHTCALWCSAGGIPVGLLAPDGTVYMVLKMDGDDTTAGGDTSLHIASHTIEADGMLYRRDGLNYLVVEEITADRDIVNATHEDFGVIPGFAIPNSEAPE
;
A
#
# COMPACT_ATOMS: atom_id res chain seq x y z
N MET A 1 38.01 -49.33 -4.02
CA MET A 1 37.43 -48.68 -2.82
C MET A 1 36.97 -47.29 -3.20
N ARG A 2 35.65 -47.08 -3.37
CA ARG A 2 35.06 -45.74 -3.55
C ARG A 2 34.50 -45.33 -2.19
N ALA A 3 35.13 -44.36 -1.54
CA ALA A 3 34.64 -43.79 -0.28
C ALA A 3 33.47 -42.86 -0.61
N LEU A 4 32.28 -43.20 -0.11
CA LEU A 4 31.13 -42.30 -0.09
C LEU A 4 31.31 -41.34 1.08
N ILE A 5 31.47 -40.05 0.78
CA ILE A 5 31.44 -38.98 1.78
C ILE A 5 29.97 -38.57 1.96
N PRO A 6 29.40 -38.65 3.17
CA PRO A 6 28.03 -38.21 3.39
C PRO A 6 28.01 -36.68 3.39
N LEU A 7 27.20 -36.10 2.50
CA LEU A 7 26.92 -34.67 2.51
C LEU A 7 25.93 -34.39 3.65
N LEU A 8 26.46 -33.89 4.77
CA LEU A 8 25.65 -33.46 5.91
C LEU A 8 25.02 -32.10 5.56
N PHE A 9 23.72 -32.09 5.24
CA PHE A 9 22.96 -30.86 5.13
C PHE A 9 22.76 -30.26 6.52
N LEU A 10 23.49 -29.18 6.83
CA LEU A 10 23.18 -28.32 7.97
C LEU A 10 21.87 -27.59 7.65
N ALA A 11 20.77 -27.98 8.31
CA ALA A 11 19.56 -27.19 8.33
C ALA A 11 19.86 -25.92 9.16
N ALA A 12 20.02 -24.78 8.48
CA ALA A 12 20.05 -23.50 9.17
C ALA A 12 18.70 -23.28 9.86
N PRO A 13 18.67 -22.76 11.10
CA PRO A 13 17.41 -22.43 11.74
C PRO A 13 16.72 -21.36 10.91
N VAL A 14 15.53 -21.68 10.39
CA VAL A 14 14.64 -20.67 9.83
C VAL A 14 14.26 -19.75 10.98
N HIS A 15 14.90 -18.58 11.06
CA HIS A 15 14.43 -17.51 11.92
C HIS A 15 13.15 -17.00 11.28
N ALA A 16 12.00 -17.30 11.90
CA ALA A 16 10.84 -16.48 11.69
C ALA A 16 11.27 -15.06 12.06
N ALA A 17 11.16 -14.12 11.12
CA ALA A 17 11.40 -12.72 11.43
C ALA A 17 10.34 -12.32 12.46
N ASP A 18 10.75 -12.13 13.72
CA ASP A 18 9.88 -11.57 14.75
C ASP A 18 9.42 -10.20 14.24
N GLY A 19 8.11 -10.02 14.12
CA GLY A 19 7.52 -8.75 13.72
C GLY A 19 7.82 -7.68 14.76
N GLU A 20 8.01 -6.43 14.32
CA GLU A 20 8.16 -5.26 15.19
C GLU A 20 6.77 -4.62 15.41
N ARG A 21 6.33 -4.46 16.66
CA ARG A 21 5.13 -3.66 16.97
C ARG A 21 5.43 -2.19 16.69
N VAL A 22 4.64 -1.55 15.83
CA VAL A 22 4.83 -0.16 15.40
C VAL A 22 3.51 0.62 15.42
N GLN A 23 3.61 1.94 15.53
CA GLN A 23 2.53 2.86 15.18
C GLN A 23 2.98 3.73 14.00
N ILE A 24 2.22 3.68 12.91
CA ILE A 24 2.53 4.37 11.67
C ILE A 24 1.38 5.31 11.32
N THR A 25 1.71 6.58 11.06
CA THR A 25 0.78 7.51 10.38
C THR A 25 1.07 7.50 8.89
N GLY A 26 0.02 7.42 8.07
CA GLY A 26 0.17 7.57 6.63
C GLY A 26 -1.15 7.63 5.88
N GLU A 27 -1.07 7.92 4.59
CA GLU A 27 -2.21 7.90 3.68
C GLU A 27 -2.44 6.47 3.17
N VAL A 28 -3.69 6.01 3.17
CA VAL A 28 -4.06 4.71 2.59
C VAL A 28 -4.12 4.85 1.06
N ILE A 29 -3.16 4.26 0.37
CA ILE A 29 -2.98 4.40 -1.09
C ILE A 29 -3.32 3.12 -1.85
N ASP A 30 -3.77 3.27 -3.10
CA ASP A 30 -3.82 2.15 -4.05
C ASP A 30 -2.40 1.85 -4.56
N THR A 31 -1.89 0.67 -4.21
CA THR A 31 -0.51 0.29 -4.54
C THR A 31 -0.32 0.01 -6.03
N TRP A 32 -1.38 -0.36 -6.76
CA TRP A 32 -1.25 -0.62 -8.18
C TRP A 32 -1.00 0.67 -8.95
N CYS A 33 -1.84 1.69 -8.78
CA CYS A 33 -1.61 2.98 -9.44
C CYS A 33 -0.32 3.66 -8.95
N TYR A 34 -0.03 3.61 -7.64
CA TYR A 34 1.17 4.22 -7.07
C TYR A 34 2.48 3.68 -7.66
N PHE A 35 2.60 2.35 -7.82
CA PHE A 35 3.84 1.75 -8.31
C PHE A 35 3.88 1.53 -9.83
N SER A 36 2.74 1.29 -10.49
CA SER A 36 2.71 1.07 -11.94
C SER A 36 2.71 2.36 -12.75
N GLY A 37 2.21 3.45 -12.16
CA GLY A 37 2.00 4.71 -12.85
C GLY A 37 0.91 4.66 -13.93
N VAL A 38 0.03 3.66 -13.91
CA VAL A 38 -1.03 3.49 -14.94
C VAL A 38 -1.98 4.67 -15.01
N MET A 39 -2.12 5.45 -13.93
CA MET A 39 -2.93 6.66 -13.85
C MET A 39 -2.12 7.97 -13.68
N GLY A 40 -0.80 7.93 -13.85
CA GLY A 40 0.08 9.10 -13.70
C GLY A 40 1.22 8.88 -12.71
N GLY A 41 1.90 9.97 -12.36
CA GLY A 41 2.98 9.94 -11.37
C GLY A 41 2.47 9.66 -9.94
N PRO A 42 3.37 9.32 -9.00
CA PRO A 42 3.01 9.04 -7.60
C PRO A 42 2.24 10.17 -6.91
N ASP A 43 2.44 11.41 -7.34
CA ASP A 43 1.76 12.62 -6.88
C ASP A 43 0.31 12.75 -7.37
N ALA A 44 0.01 12.21 -8.56
CA ALA A 44 -1.32 12.28 -9.16
C ALA A 44 -2.27 11.16 -8.70
N VAL A 45 -1.75 10.13 -8.03
CA VAL A 45 -2.49 8.92 -7.62
C VAL A 45 -2.62 8.80 -6.10
N VAL A 46 -2.51 9.93 -5.40
CA VAL A 46 -2.72 10.08 -3.96
C VAL A 46 -3.73 11.21 -3.69
N GLY A 47 -4.22 11.26 -2.46
CA GLY A 47 -5.14 12.26 -1.96
C GLY A 47 -6.49 12.26 -2.65
N SER A 48 -7.18 13.39 -2.53
CA SER A 48 -8.57 13.52 -2.96
C SER A 48 -8.74 13.29 -4.46
N ALA A 49 -7.80 13.68 -5.32
CA ALA A 49 -7.88 13.51 -6.77
C ALA A 49 -7.99 12.05 -7.21
N HIS A 50 -7.43 11.13 -6.42
CA HIS A 50 -7.40 9.71 -6.73
C HIS A 50 -8.42 8.88 -5.94
N HIS A 51 -9.14 9.48 -4.99
CA HIS A 51 -9.99 8.77 -4.04
C HIS A 51 -11.02 7.83 -4.71
N THR A 52 -11.76 8.31 -5.72
CA THR A 52 -12.76 7.48 -6.41
C THR A 52 -12.13 6.27 -7.13
N CYS A 53 -10.95 6.45 -7.72
CA CYS A 53 -10.23 5.36 -8.37
C CYS A 53 -9.66 4.37 -7.35
N ALA A 54 -9.13 4.87 -6.23
CA ALA A 54 -8.65 4.06 -5.12
C ALA A 54 -9.77 3.19 -4.53
N LEU A 55 -11.00 3.72 -4.39
CA LEU A 55 -12.17 2.95 -3.95
C LEU A 55 -12.45 1.75 -4.87
N TRP A 56 -12.40 1.95 -6.20
CA TRP A 56 -12.63 0.86 -7.15
C TRP A 56 -11.51 -0.17 -7.14
N CYS A 57 -10.26 0.25 -6.93
CA CYS A 57 -9.13 -0.66 -6.81
C CYS A 57 -9.24 -1.49 -5.53
N SER A 58 -9.57 -0.86 -4.39
CA SER A 58 -9.88 -1.57 -3.15
C SER A 58 -11.03 -2.56 -3.36
N ALA A 59 -12.14 -2.14 -4.00
CA ALA A 59 -13.27 -3.04 -4.29
C ALA A 59 -12.91 -4.20 -5.22
N GLY A 60 -11.96 -3.98 -6.13
CA GLY A 60 -11.39 -5.00 -7.01
C GLY A 60 -10.40 -5.95 -6.33
N GLY A 61 -10.09 -5.71 -5.06
CA GLY A 61 -9.19 -6.53 -4.25
C GLY A 61 -7.71 -6.20 -4.41
N ILE A 62 -7.37 -5.01 -4.88
CA ILE A 62 -5.99 -4.53 -4.88
C ILE A 62 -5.56 -4.26 -3.43
N PRO A 63 -4.41 -4.79 -2.97
CA PRO A 63 -3.88 -4.47 -1.65
C PRO A 63 -3.58 -2.98 -1.51
N VAL A 64 -4.04 -2.39 -0.43
CA VAL A 64 -3.70 -1.01 -0.08
C VAL A 64 -2.31 -0.94 0.56
N GLY A 65 -1.71 0.24 0.48
CA GLY A 65 -0.47 0.58 1.17
C GLY A 65 -0.73 1.73 2.14
N LEU A 66 0.15 1.88 3.13
CA LEU A 66 0.20 3.05 3.98
C LEU A 66 1.42 3.88 3.58
N LEU A 67 1.21 5.05 2.99
CA LEU A 67 2.25 5.99 2.58
C LEU A 67 2.53 6.96 3.72
N ALA A 68 3.67 6.79 4.39
CA ALA A 68 4.09 7.67 5.46
C ALA A 68 4.57 9.04 4.92
N PRO A 69 4.57 10.11 5.75
CA PRO A 69 4.99 11.45 5.32
C PRO A 69 6.43 11.53 4.79
N ASP A 70 7.30 10.58 5.16
CA ASP A 70 8.68 10.50 4.68
C ASP A 70 8.81 9.78 3.32
N GLY A 71 7.71 9.37 2.72
CA GLY A 71 7.66 8.63 1.46
C GLY A 71 7.80 7.11 1.62
N THR A 72 7.94 6.60 2.84
CA THR A 72 8.00 5.15 3.08
C THR A 72 6.63 4.53 2.84
N VAL A 73 6.58 3.49 1.99
CA VAL A 73 5.37 2.69 1.78
C VAL A 73 5.43 1.43 2.62
N TYR A 74 4.35 1.18 3.36
CA TYR A 74 4.09 -0.06 4.08
C TYR A 74 3.00 -0.84 3.35
N MET A 75 3.33 -2.00 2.80
CA MET A 75 2.37 -2.88 2.13
C MET A 75 1.46 -3.51 3.19
N VAL A 76 0.16 -3.18 3.16
CA VAL A 76 -0.77 -3.69 4.16
C VAL A 76 -1.23 -5.09 3.75
N LEU A 77 -0.91 -6.08 4.59
CA LEU A 77 -1.29 -7.47 4.38
C LEU A 77 -2.66 -7.81 4.95
N LYS A 78 -3.06 -7.07 6.00
CA LYS A 78 -4.34 -7.21 6.70
C LYS A 78 -4.69 -5.87 7.35
N MET A 79 -5.97 -5.52 7.32
CA MET A 79 -6.52 -4.34 7.97
C MET A 79 -7.21 -4.70 9.30
N ASP A 80 -7.36 -3.71 10.18
CA ASP A 80 -8.18 -3.83 11.40
C ASP A 80 -9.62 -4.26 11.05
N GLY A 81 -10.18 -5.14 11.89
CA GLY A 81 -11.54 -5.64 11.75
C GLY A 81 -11.80 -6.52 10.51
N ASP A 82 -10.77 -6.77 9.68
CA ASP A 82 -10.93 -7.46 8.41
C ASP A 82 -10.06 -8.72 8.35
N ASP A 83 -10.69 -9.88 8.39
CA ASP A 83 -10.05 -11.19 8.23
C ASP A 83 -10.13 -11.70 6.78
N THR A 84 -10.69 -10.91 5.87
CA THR A 84 -10.77 -11.23 4.45
C THR A 84 -9.53 -10.72 3.70
N THR A 85 -9.34 -11.23 2.47
CA THR A 85 -8.27 -10.79 1.56
C THR A 85 -8.36 -9.28 1.30
N ALA A 86 -7.30 -8.67 0.77
CA ALA A 86 -7.33 -7.33 0.20
C ALA A 86 -8.66 -7.05 -0.53
N GLY A 87 -9.39 -6.02 -0.07
CA GLY A 87 -10.69 -5.61 -0.60
C GLY A 87 -11.90 -5.73 0.33
N GLY A 88 -11.73 -6.06 1.61
CA GLY A 88 -12.83 -5.98 2.57
C GLY A 88 -13.20 -4.54 2.96
N ASP A 89 -14.32 -4.42 3.68
CA ASP A 89 -15.03 -3.16 3.93
C ASP A 89 -14.15 -2.07 4.54
N THR A 90 -13.22 -2.43 5.42
CA THR A 90 -12.32 -1.45 6.05
C THR A 90 -11.50 -0.71 4.99
N SER A 91 -10.93 -1.41 4.01
CA SER A 91 -10.10 -0.80 2.94
C SER A 91 -10.92 0.08 2.00
N LEU A 92 -12.22 -0.19 1.85
CA LEU A 92 -13.15 0.66 1.12
C LEU A 92 -13.45 1.95 1.88
N HIS A 93 -13.69 1.85 3.19
CA HIS A 93 -14.08 3.02 3.97
C HIS A 93 -12.96 4.04 4.18
N ILE A 94 -11.71 3.61 4.13
CA ILE A 94 -10.55 4.46 4.44
C ILE A 94 -9.67 4.79 3.24
N ALA A 95 -10.14 4.54 2.01
CA ALA A 95 -9.36 4.83 0.81
C ALA A 95 -8.95 6.31 0.76
N SER A 96 -7.66 6.60 0.57
CA SER A 96 -7.07 7.95 0.60
C SER A 96 -7.17 8.68 1.95
N HIS A 97 -7.69 8.04 3.00
CA HIS A 97 -7.67 8.64 4.34
C HIS A 97 -6.24 8.66 4.88
N THR A 98 -5.92 9.66 5.70
CA THR A 98 -4.73 9.60 6.55
C THR A 98 -5.10 8.99 7.89
N ILE A 99 -4.53 7.83 8.19
CA ILE A 99 -4.80 7.09 9.43
C ILE A 99 -3.56 6.99 10.30
N GLU A 100 -3.77 6.69 11.58
CA GLU A 100 -2.77 6.15 12.50
C GLU A 100 -3.10 4.69 12.75
N ALA A 101 -2.14 3.82 12.41
CA ALA A 101 -2.29 2.38 12.46
C ALA A 101 -1.27 1.79 13.44
N ASP A 102 -1.76 1.07 14.43
CA ASP A 102 -0.96 0.21 15.29
C ASP A 102 -0.96 -1.23 14.74
N GLY A 103 0.20 -1.87 14.73
CA GLY A 103 0.29 -3.22 14.17
C GLY A 103 1.70 -3.82 14.16
N MET A 104 1.82 -4.92 13.44
CA MET A 104 3.05 -5.71 13.34
C MET A 104 3.73 -5.49 11.99
N LEU A 105 4.96 -4.97 12.02
CA LEU A 105 5.81 -4.72 10.86
C LEU A 105 6.79 -5.87 10.63
N TYR A 106 6.78 -6.41 9.43
CA TYR A 106 7.73 -7.40 8.94
C TYR A 106 8.55 -6.79 7.80
N ARG A 107 9.87 -6.96 7.84
CA ARG A 107 10.75 -6.54 6.77
C ARG A 107 11.32 -7.75 6.06
N ARG A 108 11.09 -7.85 4.75
CA ARG A 108 11.58 -8.96 3.92
C ARG A 108 11.75 -8.50 2.48
N ASP A 109 12.82 -8.93 1.83
CA ASP A 109 13.09 -8.66 0.42
C ASP A 109 13.09 -7.16 0.05
N GLY A 110 13.47 -6.30 1.01
CA GLY A 110 13.48 -4.84 0.84
C GLY A 110 12.11 -4.16 0.97
N LEU A 111 11.06 -4.92 1.35
CA LEU A 111 9.71 -4.41 1.54
C LEU A 111 9.34 -4.32 3.02
N ASN A 112 8.49 -3.35 3.34
CA ASN A 112 7.84 -3.21 4.64
C ASN A 112 6.43 -3.78 4.54
N TYR A 113 6.16 -4.88 5.23
CA TYR A 113 4.84 -5.49 5.31
C TYR A 113 4.19 -5.17 6.65
N LEU A 114 2.99 -4.62 6.63
CA LEU A 114 2.26 -4.23 7.83
C LEU A 114 1.01 -5.10 7.98
N VAL A 115 0.85 -5.70 9.16
CA VAL A 115 -0.41 -6.27 9.61
C VAL A 115 -1.00 -5.29 10.60
N VAL A 116 -2.05 -4.58 10.20
CA VAL A 116 -2.72 -3.59 11.06
C VAL A 116 -3.59 -4.34 12.06
N GLU A 117 -3.38 -4.07 13.34
CA GLU A 117 -4.16 -4.63 14.44
C GLU A 117 -5.27 -3.68 14.86
N GLU A 118 -5.00 -2.38 14.86
CA GLU A 118 -5.95 -1.34 15.25
C GLU A 118 -5.73 -0.05 14.46
N ILE A 119 -6.81 0.57 14.00
CA ILE A 119 -6.78 1.97 13.51
C ILE A 119 -7.09 2.89 14.69
N THR A 120 -6.05 3.53 15.24
CA THR A 120 -6.15 4.36 16.45
C THR A 120 -6.63 5.78 16.18
N ALA A 121 -6.49 6.24 14.93
CA ALA A 121 -7.07 7.50 14.46
C ALA A 121 -7.35 7.46 12.95
N ASP A 122 -8.46 8.07 12.53
CA ASP A 122 -8.79 8.34 11.13
C ASP A 122 -9.00 9.85 10.97
N ARG A 123 -8.23 10.48 10.08
CA ARG A 123 -8.27 11.92 9.82
C ARG A 123 -9.02 12.26 8.53
N ASP A 124 -9.67 11.28 7.89
CA ASP A 124 -10.31 11.43 6.58
C ASP A 124 -9.27 11.82 5.50
N ILE A 125 -9.74 12.23 4.34
CA ILE A 125 -8.93 12.70 3.22
C ILE A 125 -8.43 14.13 3.51
N VAL A 126 -7.20 14.23 4.01
CA VAL A 126 -6.56 15.53 4.31
C VAL A 126 -5.65 16.02 3.18
N ASN A 127 -5.26 15.15 2.26
CA ASN A 127 -4.41 15.48 1.12
C ASN A 127 -5.28 15.94 -0.06
N ALA A 128 -5.49 17.25 -0.19
CA ALA A 128 -6.45 17.85 -1.12
C ALA A 128 -5.93 17.97 -2.57
N THR A 129 -5.36 16.91 -3.14
CA THR A 129 -4.72 16.91 -4.48
C THR A 129 -5.63 17.32 -5.65
N HIS A 130 -6.96 17.30 -5.49
CA HIS A 130 -7.87 17.90 -6.48
C HIS A 130 -7.59 19.40 -6.73
N GLU A 131 -7.01 20.11 -5.78
CA GLU A 131 -6.62 21.52 -5.97
C GLU A 131 -5.49 21.67 -7.00
N ASP A 132 -4.63 20.66 -7.11
CA ASP A 132 -3.49 20.65 -8.04
C ASP A 132 -3.83 19.98 -9.38
N PHE A 133 -4.58 18.88 -9.34
CA PHE A 133 -4.85 18.05 -10.52
C PHE A 133 -6.24 18.24 -11.13
N GLY A 134 -7.18 18.87 -10.41
CA GLY A 134 -8.57 18.94 -10.82
C GLY A 134 -9.24 17.56 -10.90
N VAL A 135 -10.44 17.51 -11.49
CA VAL A 135 -11.22 16.26 -11.64
C VAL A 135 -10.60 15.33 -12.69
N ILE A 136 -9.95 15.91 -13.71
CA ILE A 136 -9.18 15.19 -14.72
C ILE A 136 -7.80 15.84 -14.75
N PRO A 137 -6.72 15.10 -14.39
CA PRO A 137 -5.37 15.63 -14.45
C PRO A 137 -5.04 16.20 -15.82
N GLY A 138 -4.43 17.39 -15.87
CA GLY A 138 -4.15 18.07 -17.14
C GLY A 138 -3.32 17.25 -18.11
N PHE A 139 -2.39 16.42 -17.61
CA PHE A 139 -1.58 15.52 -18.42
C PHE A 139 -2.37 14.36 -19.05
N ALA A 140 -3.56 14.05 -18.53
CA ALA A 140 -4.43 12.99 -19.03
C ALA A 140 -5.43 13.51 -20.09
N ILE A 141 -5.54 14.83 -20.26
CA ILE A 141 -6.40 15.43 -21.28
C ILE A 141 -5.70 15.29 -22.63
N PRO A 142 -6.31 14.63 -23.63
CA PRO A 142 -5.73 14.52 -24.96
C PRO A 142 -5.49 15.92 -25.55
N ASN A 143 -4.29 16.16 -26.09
CA ASN A 143 -4.03 17.37 -26.87
C ASN A 143 -4.91 17.33 -28.12
N SER A 144 -5.68 18.39 -28.37
CA SER A 144 -6.50 18.54 -29.59
C SER A 144 -5.68 18.57 -30.89
N GLU A 145 -4.35 18.59 -30.79
CA GLU A 145 -3.38 18.62 -31.90
C GLU A 145 -2.56 17.33 -32.04
N ALA A 146 -2.82 16.28 -31.25
CA ALA A 146 -2.19 14.99 -31.47
C ALA A 146 -2.74 14.37 -32.77
N PRO A 147 -1.89 14.02 -33.77
CA PRO A 147 -2.38 13.36 -34.97
C PRO A 147 -2.93 11.97 -34.62
N GLU A 148 -4.11 11.65 -35.15
CA GLU A 148 -4.74 10.32 -35.09
C GLU A 148 -3.85 9.20 -35.63
#